data_AF-A0A536ZVP5-F1
#
_entry.id   AF-A0A536ZVP5-F1
#
_cell.length_a   1.000
_cell.length_b   1.000
_cell.length_c   1.000
_cell.angle_alpha   90.00
_cell.angle_beta   90.00
_cell.angle_gamma   90.00
#
_symmetry.space_group_name_H-M   'P 1'
#
loop_
_entity.id
_entity.type
_entity.pdbx_description
1 polymer ?
#
loop_
_entity_poly.entity_id
_entity_poly.type
_entity_poly.pdbx_seq_one_letter_code
_entity_poly.pdbx_strand_id
1 'polypeptide(L)'
;MDTHALHHYPASGELARWIVVGFLAGAASVLLFHQGMLAVLHAINFAERAPYSFAPTAPFGVPQLWSLAFWGAVWGAVLAATLGRLDGARLLAGAVVFGAILPTLVAWFFVAPLKGQPIAAAGVPAAMAVGLMVNAAWGLGTGIGLALFGRRHVH
;
A
#
# COMPACT_ATOMS: atom_id res chain seq x y z
N MET A 1 29.49 -25.87 23.46
CA MET A 1 29.09 -24.60 24.08
C MET A 1 28.71 -23.68 22.95
N ASP A 2 27.45 -23.76 22.54
CA ASP A 2 26.85 -22.88 21.55
C ASP A 2 26.23 -21.70 22.26
N THR A 3 26.71 -20.48 21.99
CA THR A 3 25.94 -19.24 22.18
C THR A 3 26.74 -18.05 21.68
N HIS A 4 26.47 -17.61 20.45
CA HIS A 4 26.28 -16.19 20.09
C HIS A 4 26.06 -16.12 18.57
N ALA A 5 24.89 -16.60 18.13
CA ALA A 5 24.37 -16.24 16.81
C ALA A 5 24.02 -14.75 16.86
N LEU A 6 24.98 -13.92 16.48
CA LEU A 6 24.79 -12.48 16.29
C LEU A 6 23.62 -12.28 15.33
N HIS A 7 22.67 -11.44 15.74
CA HIS A 7 21.61 -10.94 14.89
C HIS A 7 22.19 -10.46 13.55
N HIS A 8 22.02 -11.27 12.49
CA HIS A 8 22.39 -10.87 11.15
C HIS A 8 21.48 -9.72 10.73
N TYR A 9 21.97 -8.50 10.95
CA TYR A 9 21.45 -7.33 10.26
C TYR A 9 21.67 -7.59 8.75
N PRO A 10 20.65 -7.41 7.89
CA PRO A 10 20.86 -7.57 6.46
C PRO A 10 21.99 -6.64 6.01
N ALA A 11 22.83 -7.10 5.08
CA ALA A 11 23.85 -6.25 4.48
C ALA A 11 23.18 -4.97 3.98
N SER A 12 23.79 -3.80 4.21
CA SER A 12 23.19 -2.48 3.92
C SER A 12 22.60 -2.38 2.50
N GLY A 13 23.22 -3.05 1.52
CA GLY A 13 22.74 -3.13 0.14
C GLY A 13 21.44 -3.94 -0.06
N GLU A 14 21.19 -4.97 0.75
CA GLU A 14 19.93 -5.73 0.69
C GLU A 14 18.78 -4.95 1.29
N LEU A 15 19.02 -4.23 2.40
CA LEU A 15 18.03 -3.34 2.98
C LEU A 15 17.67 -2.21 2.00
N ALA A 16 18.66 -1.55 1.41
CA ALA A 16 18.40 -0.50 0.42
C ALA A 16 17.57 -1.00 -0.77
N ARG A 17 17.93 -2.17 -1.31
CA ARG A 17 17.17 -2.82 -2.39
C ARG A 17 15.74 -3.13 -1.97
N TRP A 18 15.55 -3.71 -0.79
CA TRP A 18 14.24 -4.06 -0.26
C TRP A 18 13.32 -2.85 -0.16
N ILE A 19 13.83 -1.72 0.36
CA ILE A 19 13.08 -0.46 0.46
C ILE A 19 12.76 0.12 -0.92
N VAL A 20 13.75 0.14 -1.84
CA VAL A 20 13.53 0.65 -3.21
C VAL A 20 12.49 -0.19 -3.96
N VAL A 21 12.56 -1.51 -3.83
CA VAL A 21 11.55 -2.41 -4.41
C VAL A 21 10.19 -2.16 -3.78
N GLY A 22 10.11 -2.00 -2.45
CA GLY A 22 8.88 -1.63 -1.76
C GLY A 22 8.28 -0.32 -2.28
N PHE A 23 9.11 0.70 -2.50
CA PHE A 23 8.68 1.98 -3.06
C PHE A 23 8.10 1.83 -4.47
N LEU A 24 8.84 1.17 -5.37
CA LEU A 24 8.40 0.98 -6.77
C LEU A 24 7.18 0.06 -6.87
N ALA A 25 7.16 -1.03 -6.10
CA ALA A 25 6.03 -1.95 -6.02
C ALA A 25 4.80 -1.25 -5.44
N GLY A 26 4.97 -0.39 -4.42
CA GLY A 26 3.90 0.42 -3.85
C GLY A 26 3.27 1.35 -4.88
N ALA A 27 4.09 2.02 -5.71
CA ALA A 27 3.60 2.87 -6.80
C ALA A 27 2.84 2.06 -7.86
N ALA A 28 3.43 0.98 -8.35
CA ALA A 28 2.83 0.11 -9.36
C ALA A 28 1.53 -0.55 -8.86
N SER A 29 1.50 -0.92 -7.58
CA SER A 29 0.34 -1.54 -6.95
C SER A 29 -0.86 -0.61 -6.89
N VAL A 30 -0.65 0.71 -6.82
CA VAL A 30 -1.77 1.66 -6.97
C VAL A 30 -2.44 1.47 -8.33
N LEU A 31 -1.66 1.46 -9.41
CA LEU A 31 -2.19 1.38 -10.77
C LEU A 31 -2.85 0.03 -11.04
N LEU A 32 -2.25 -1.07 -10.59
CA LEU A 32 -2.67 -2.41 -10.95
C LEU A 32 -3.70 -3.00 -9.98
N PHE A 33 -3.48 -2.86 -8.67
CA PHE A 33 -4.29 -3.54 -7.65
C PHE A 33 -5.28 -2.61 -6.97
N HIS A 34 -4.86 -1.42 -6.54
CA HIS A 34 -5.78 -0.48 -5.89
C HIS A 34 -6.84 0.01 -6.87
N GLN A 35 -6.42 0.56 -8.01
CA GLN A 35 -7.35 1.03 -9.05
C GLN A 35 -8.08 -0.14 -9.71
N GLY A 36 -7.45 -1.31 -9.83
CA GLY A 36 -8.11 -2.54 -10.28
C GLY A 36 -9.27 -2.95 -9.35
N MET A 37 -9.03 -2.99 -8.03
CA MET A 37 -10.09 -3.25 -7.04
C MET A 37 -11.18 -2.19 -7.11
N LEU A 38 -10.81 -0.91 -7.16
CA LEU A 38 -11.81 0.16 -7.29
C LEU A 38 -12.63 0.04 -8.59
N ALA A 39 -12.01 -0.38 -9.69
CA ALA A 39 -12.69 -0.61 -10.96
C ALA A 39 -13.71 -1.75 -10.85
N VAL A 40 -13.36 -2.86 -10.20
CA VAL A 40 -14.30 -3.95 -9.92
C VAL A 40 -15.47 -3.47 -9.06
N LEU A 41 -15.18 -2.78 -7.94
CA LEU A 41 -16.21 -2.27 -7.03
C LEU A 41 -17.14 -1.25 -7.70
N HIS A 42 -16.59 -0.41 -8.58
CA HIS A 42 -17.36 0.55 -9.36
C HIS A 42 -18.25 -0.15 -10.40
N ALA A 43 -17.72 -1.14 -11.12
CA ALA A 43 -18.46 -1.88 -12.13
C ALA A 43 -19.67 -2.64 -11.57
N ILE A 44 -19.61 -3.05 -10.30
CA ILE A 44 -20.73 -3.70 -9.59
C ILE A 44 -21.60 -2.72 -8.79
N ASN A 45 -21.44 -1.40 -8.98
CA ASN A 45 -22.15 -0.33 -8.26
C ASN A 45 -21.97 -0.32 -6.73
N PHE A 46 -20.90 -0.95 -6.21
CA PHE A 46 -20.59 -0.92 -4.77
C PHE A 46 -19.81 0.35 -4.39
N ALA A 47 -19.06 0.93 -5.33
CA ALA A 47 -18.36 2.20 -5.15
C ALA A 47 -18.80 3.23 -6.20
N GLU A 48 -19.28 4.39 -5.76
CA GLU A 48 -19.71 5.47 -6.67
C GLU A 48 -18.53 6.11 -7.43
N ARG A 49 -17.36 6.13 -6.81
CA ARG A 49 -16.18 6.80 -7.36
C ARG A 49 -15.54 5.97 -8.46
N ALA A 50 -15.41 6.58 -9.64
CA ALA A 50 -14.72 5.98 -10.77
C ALA A 50 -13.20 5.80 -10.49
N PRO A 51 -12.59 4.70 -11.00
CA PRO A 51 -11.15 4.49 -10.95
C PRO A 51 -10.40 5.39 -11.94
N TYR A 52 -9.08 5.45 -11.81
CA TYR A 52 -8.15 6.15 -12.72
C TYR A 52 -8.46 7.65 -12.95
N SER A 53 -8.96 8.33 -11.92
CA SER A 53 -9.30 9.75 -12.02
C SER A 53 -8.06 10.64 -12.22
N PHE A 54 -8.12 11.49 -13.23
CA PHE A 54 -7.16 12.58 -13.48
C PHE A 54 -7.64 13.94 -12.94
N ALA A 55 -8.71 13.95 -12.13
CA ALA A 55 -9.19 15.16 -11.49
C ALA A 55 -8.05 15.81 -10.66
N PRO A 56 -7.89 17.14 -10.71
CA PRO A 56 -6.84 17.83 -9.99
C PRO A 56 -7.06 17.75 -8.48
N THR A 57 -5.98 17.49 -7.74
CA THR A 57 -5.98 17.53 -6.26
C THR A 57 -5.59 18.91 -5.75
N ALA A 58 -6.18 19.36 -4.64
CA ALA A 58 -5.70 20.56 -3.95
C ALA A 58 -4.43 20.26 -3.11
N PRO A 59 -3.57 21.26 -2.86
CA PRO A 59 -3.62 22.64 -3.36
C PRO A 59 -2.89 22.85 -4.71
N PHE A 60 -2.06 21.90 -5.14
CA PHE A 60 -1.13 22.09 -6.26
C PHE A 60 -1.65 21.62 -7.63
N GLY A 61 -2.87 21.08 -7.71
CA GLY A 61 -3.51 20.67 -8.96
C GLY A 61 -3.01 19.35 -9.55
N VAL A 62 -2.15 18.59 -8.85
CA VAL A 62 -1.61 17.32 -9.35
C VAL A 62 -2.74 16.33 -9.62
N PRO A 63 -2.75 15.63 -10.77
CA PRO A 63 -3.78 14.62 -11.06
C PRO A 63 -3.86 13.57 -9.96
N GLN A 64 -5.09 13.25 -9.57
CA GLN A 64 -5.36 12.36 -8.44
C GLN A 64 -4.70 10.98 -8.56
N LEU A 65 -4.67 10.38 -9.75
CA LEU A 65 -4.00 9.11 -9.99
C LEU A 65 -2.51 9.16 -9.62
N TRP A 66 -1.81 10.22 -10.03
CA TRP A 66 -0.37 10.38 -9.76
C TRP A 66 -0.08 10.72 -8.31
N SER A 67 -0.93 11.55 -7.69
CA SER A 67 -0.88 11.81 -6.25
C SER A 67 -1.04 10.51 -5.45
N LEU A 68 -2.02 9.66 -5.81
CA LEU A 68 -2.19 8.35 -5.19
C LEU A 68 -0.98 7.44 -5.42
N ALA A 69 -0.46 7.36 -6.64
CA ALA A 69 0.70 6.52 -6.95
C ALA A 69 1.94 6.91 -6.14
N PHE A 70 2.19 8.23 -6.01
CA PHE A 70 3.27 8.75 -5.17
C PHE A 70 3.11 8.35 -3.70
N TRP A 71 1.93 8.57 -3.11
CA TRP A 71 1.69 8.18 -1.72
C TRP A 71 1.70 6.66 -1.52
N GLY A 72 1.25 5.90 -2.52
CA GLY A 72 1.40 4.45 -2.56
C GLY A 72 2.86 4.01 -2.56
N ALA A 73 3.73 4.74 -3.25
CA ALA A 73 5.18 4.47 -3.22
C ALA A 73 5.76 4.70 -1.81
N VAL A 74 5.42 5.83 -1.18
CA VAL A 74 5.85 6.16 0.19
C VAL A 74 5.39 5.08 1.17
N TRP A 75 4.11 4.71 1.14
CA TRP A 75 3.59 3.63 1.98
C TRP A 75 4.22 2.28 1.66
N GLY A 76 4.59 2.02 0.41
CA GLY A 76 5.29 0.80 0.00
C GLY A 76 6.68 0.69 0.62
N ALA A 77 7.41 1.80 0.72
CA ALA A 77 8.67 1.87 1.45
C ALA A 77 8.48 1.62 2.96
N VAL A 78 7.45 2.20 3.57
CA VAL A 78 7.11 1.97 5.00
C VAL A 78 6.71 0.51 5.24
N LEU A 79 5.90 -0.07 4.37
CA LEU A 79 5.50 -1.48 4.42
C LEU A 79 6.74 -2.36 4.35
N ALA A 80 7.64 -2.11 3.39
CA ALA A 80 8.90 -2.84 3.25
C ALA A 80 9.74 -2.75 4.53
N ALA A 81 9.94 -1.55 5.07
CA ALA A 81 10.68 -1.36 6.32
C ALA A 81 10.05 -2.15 7.49
N THR A 82 8.73 -2.19 7.55
CA THR A 82 7.96 -2.85 8.63
C THR A 82 8.02 -4.38 8.51
N LEU A 83 7.94 -4.92 7.30
CA LEU A 83 7.77 -6.36 7.05
C LEU A 83 9.06 -7.05 6.60
N GLY A 84 10.22 -6.40 6.70
CA GLY A 84 11.49 -6.93 6.18
C GLY A 84 11.94 -8.29 6.75
N ARG A 85 11.37 -8.70 7.90
CA ARG A 85 11.63 -10.02 8.51
C ARG A 85 10.67 -11.13 8.06
N LEU A 86 9.62 -10.80 7.32
CA LEU A 86 8.62 -11.76 6.85
C LEU A 86 8.94 -12.24 5.43
N ASP A 87 8.51 -13.45 5.10
CA ASP A 87 8.57 -14.04 3.77
C ASP A 87 7.37 -14.93 3.44
N GLY A 88 7.31 -15.35 2.17
CA GLY A 88 6.29 -16.24 1.64
C GLY A 88 4.88 -15.79 2.02
N ALA A 89 4.06 -16.72 2.50
CA ALA A 89 2.69 -16.45 2.91
C ALA A 89 2.57 -15.44 4.05
N ARG A 90 3.54 -15.39 4.98
CA ARG A 90 3.51 -14.45 6.12
C ARG A 90 3.72 -13.01 5.64
N LEU A 91 4.62 -12.81 4.68
CA LEU A 91 4.81 -11.51 4.04
C LEU A 91 3.53 -11.06 3.33
N LEU A 92 2.91 -11.93 2.54
CA LEU A 92 1.70 -11.58 1.80
C LEU A 92 0.53 -11.25 2.74
N ALA A 93 0.27 -12.09 3.74
CA ALA A 93 -0.76 -11.83 4.74
C ALA A 93 -0.48 -10.55 5.52
N GLY A 94 0.77 -10.34 5.96
CA GLY A 94 1.19 -9.12 6.64
C GLY A 94 1.02 -7.88 5.77
N ALA A 95 1.33 -7.96 4.48
CA ALA A 95 1.20 -6.85 3.54
C ALA A 95 -0.28 -6.49 3.27
N VAL A 96 -1.16 -7.50 3.14
CA VAL A 96 -2.62 -7.30 3.04
C VAL A 96 -3.16 -6.59 4.27
N VAL A 97 -2.83 -7.08 5.47
CA VAL A 97 -3.30 -6.48 6.74
C VAL A 97 -2.74 -5.07 6.92
N PHE A 98 -1.44 -4.88 6.65
CA PHE A 98 -0.80 -3.57 6.70
C PHE A 98 -1.51 -2.58 5.77
N GLY A 99 -1.71 -2.98 4.51
CA GLY A 99 -2.38 -2.16 3.51
C GLY A 99 -3.82 -1.84 3.90
N ALA A 100 -4.61 -2.84 4.31
CA ALA A 100 -5.98 -2.65 4.74
C ALA A 100 -6.10 -1.62 5.87
N ILE A 101 -5.21 -1.67 6.87
CA ILE A 101 -5.38 -0.91 8.10
C ILE A 101 -4.65 0.44 8.06
N LEU A 102 -3.33 0.48 7.89
CA LEU A 102 -2.57 1.71 8.17
C LEU A 102 -2.86 2.85 7.19
N PRO A 103 -2.76 2.67 5.84
CA PRO A 103 -3.18 3.68 4.88
C PRO A 103 -4.63 4.13 5.07
N THR A 104 -5.55 3.20 5.36
CA THR A 104 -6.97 3.52 5.55
C THR A 104 -7.21 4.39 6.77
N LEU A 105 -6.58 4.09 7.91
CA LEU A 105 -6.67 4.93 9.10
C LEU A 105 -6.11 6.33 8.84
N VAL A 106 -4.96 6.45 8.17
CA VAL A 106 -4.41 7.75 7.81
C VAL A 106 -5.33 8.51 6.85
N ALA A 107 -5.92 7.81 5.87
CA ALA A 107 -6.86 8.40 4.95
C ALA A 107 -8.11 8.95 5.67
N TRP A 108 -8.68 8.19 6.61
CA TRP A 108 -9.90 8.57 7.32
C TRP A 108 -9.71 9.65 8.37
N PHE A 109 -8.62 9.60 9.14
CA PHE A 109 -8.46 10.46 10.32
C PHE A 109 -7.60 11.69 10.06
N PHE A 110 -6.82 11.70 8.97
CA PHE A 110 -5.97 12.84 8.62
C PHE A 110 -6.32 13.40 7.25
N VAL A 111 -6.29 12.57 6.21
CA VAL A 111 -6.45 13.07 4.82
C VAL A 111 -7.87 13.56 4.56
N ALA A 112 -8.90 12.85 5.03
CA ALA A 112 -10.29 13.27 4.84
C ALA A 112 -10.59 14.61 5.53
N PRO A 113 -10.27 14.82 6.83
CA PRO A 113 -10.43 16.12 7.48
C PRO A 113 -9.69 17.26 6.78
N LEU A 114 -8.44 17.03 6.33
CA LEU A 114 -7.66 18.03 5.59
C LEU A 114 -8.30 18.43 4.25
N LYS A 115 -9.18 17.58 3.71
CA LYS A 115 -9.96 17.83 2.49
C LYS A 115 -11.38 18.31 2.76
N GLY A 116 -11.74 18.58 4.02
CA GLY A 116 -13.12 18.92 4.41
C GLY A 116 -14.11 17.76 4.23
N GLN A 117 -13.61 16.52 4.14
CA GLN A 117 -14.42 15.31 4.01
C GLN A 117 -14.73 14.73 5.40
N PRO A 118 -15.85 14.00 5.56
CA PRO A 118 -16.19 13.40 6.84
C PRO A 118 -15.18 12.32 7.24
N ILE A 119 -14.86 12.28 8.53
CA ILE A 119 -14.01 11.24 9.13
C ILE A 119 -14.66 9.87 8.90
N ALA A 120 -13.84 8.88 8.54
CA ALA A 120 -14.27 7.50 8.35
C ALA A 120 -15.52 7.35 7.47
N ALA A 121 -15.62 8.15 6.41
CA ALA A 121 -16.78 8.20 5.52
C ALA A 121 -18.12 8.40 6.26
N ALA A 122 -18.12 9.23 7.31
CA ALA A 122 -19.27 9.46 8.19
C ALA A 122 -19.82 8.19 8.87
N GLY A 123 -19.01 7.13 8.96
CA GLY A 123 -19.45 5.84 9.50
C GLY A 123 -20.28 5.00 8.55
N VAL A 124 -20.39 5.38 7.26
CA VAL A 124 -21.15 4.61 6.26
C VAL A 124 -20.41 3.29 5.98
N PRO A 125 -20.95 2.11 6.35
CA PRO A 125 -20.20 0.86 6.33
C PRO A 125 -19.70 0.46 4.94
N ALA A 126 -20.50 0.69 3.89
CA ALA A 126 -20.11 0.37 2.52
C ALA A 126 -18.90 1.21 2.06
N ALA A 127 -18.93 2.53 2.30
CA ALA A 127 -17.81 3.41 1.94
C ALA A 127 -16.54 3.10 2.76
N MET A 128 -16.71 2.71 4.02
CA MET A 128 -15.59 2.24 4.85
C MET A 128 -15.01 0.93 4.30
N ALA A 129 -15.86 -0.02 3.92
CA ALA A 129 -15.44 -1.29 3.32
C ALA A 129 -14.65 -1.06 2.02
N VAL A 130 -15.08 -0.13 1.15
CA VAL A 130 -14.33 0.23 -0.05
C VAL A 130 -12.89 0.63 0.29
N GLY A 131 -12.69 1.52 1.27
CA GLY A 131 -11.37 1.96 1.71
C GLY A 131 -10.47 0.81 2.18
N LEU A 132 -11.02 -0.11 2.98
CA LEU A 132 -10.31 -1.30 3.43
C LEU A 132 -9.94 -2.21 2.24
N MET A 133 -10.88 -2.49 1.33
CA MET A 133 -10.68 -3.40 0.21
C MET A 133 -9.64 -2.91 -0.79
N VAL A 134 -9.69 -1.63 -1.17
CA VAL A 134 -8.73 -1.07 -2.14
C VAL A 134 -7.32 -1.01 -1.57
N ASN A 135 -7.17 -0.69 -0.28
CA ASN A 135 -5.85 -0.66 0.35
C ASN A 135 -5.34 -2.07 0.72
N ALA A 136 -6.22 -3.03 1.00
CA ALA A 136 -5.85 -4.44 1.12
C ALA A 136 -5.30 -4.99 -0.19
N ALA A 137 -5.96 -4.69 -1.31
CA ALA A 137 -5.50 -5.05 -2.65
C ALA A 137 -4.15 -4.38 -2.98
N TRP A 138 -4.00 -3.10 -2.65
CA TRP A 138 -2.72 -2.40 -2.77
C TRP A 138 -1.60 -3.08 -1.94
N GLY A 139 -1.90 -3.47 -0.71
CA GLY A 139 -0.98 -4.19 0.17
C GLY A 139 -0.54 -5.52 -0.43
N LEU A 140 -1.49 -6.29 -0.97
CA LEU A 140 -1.20 -7.54 -1.68
C LEU A 140 -0.23 -7.34 -2.84
N GLY A 141 -0.52 -6.40 -3.74
CA GLY A 141 0.33 -6.13 -4.90
C GLY A 141 1.75 -5.68 -4.51
N THR A 142 1.86 -4.86 -3.47
CA THR A 142 3.15 -4.44 -2.91
C THR A 142 3.92 -5.62 -2.33
N GLY A 143 3.24 -6.49 -1.57
CA GLY A 143 3.81 -7.70 -1.00
C GLY A 143 4.29 -8.69 -2.05
N ILE A 144 3.55 -8.86 -3.15
CA ILE A 144 3.97 -9.68 -4.30
C ILE A 144 5.24 -9.10 -4.93
N GLY A 145 5.31 -7.78 -5.15
CA GLY A 145 6.51 -7.14 -5.69
C GLY A 145 7.74 -7.34 -4.80
N LEU A 146 7.58 -7.22 -3.47
CA LEU A 146 8.63 -7.53 -2.51
C LEU A 146 9.03 -9.02 -2.52
N ALA A 147 8.07 -9.94 -2.62
CA ALA A 147 8.35 -11.37 -2.66
C ALA A 147 9.15 -11.76 -3.92
N LEU A 148 8.82 -11.18 -5.07
CA LEU A 148 9.44 -11.50 -6.35
C LEU A 148 10.79 -10.80 -6.56
N PHE A 149 10.91 -9.55 -6.11
CA PHE A 149 12.05 -8.69 -6.47
C PHE A 149 12.82 -8.16 -5.25
N GLY A 150 12.35 -8.39 -4.04
CA GLY A 150 12.94 -7.82 -2.82
C GLY A 150 14.25 -8.48 -2.42
N ARG A 151 14.36 -9.81 -2.48
CA ARG A 151 15.54 -10.58 -2.05
C ARG A 151 16.36 -11.15 -3.22
N ARG A 152 17.69 -11.06 -3.15
CA ARG A 152 18.55 -11.61 -4.21
C ARG A 152 18.43 -13.13 -4.14
N HIS A 153 17.95 -13.76 -5.20
CA HIS A 153 18.06 -15.21 -5.36
C HIS A 153 19.52 -15.50 -5.73
N VAL A 154 20.28 -16.02 -4.79
CA VAL A 154 21.59 -16.60 -5.08
C VAL A 154 21.31 -18.02 -5.59
N HIS A 155 21.55 -18.24 -6.89
CA HIS A 155 21.58 -19.57 -7.48
C HIS A 155 22.95 -20.18 -7.28
#